data_AF-A0A3Q3AWD9-F1
#
_entry.id   AF-A0A3Q3AWD9-F1
#
_cell.length_a   1.000
_cell.length_b   1.000
_cell.length_c   1.000
_cell.angle_alpha   90.00
_cell.angle_beta   90.00
_cell.angle_gamma   90.00
#
_symmetry.space_group_name_H-M   'P 1'
#
loop_
_entity.id
_entity.type
_entity.pdbx_description
1 polymer ?
#
loop_
_entity_poly.entity_id
_entity_poly.type
_entity_poly.pdbx_seq_one_letter_code
_entity_poly.pdbx_strand_id
1 'polypeptide(L)'
;MGSSREVGRLLTLLLAAAVSVALNPSHSLASERSSIESTYELTKYLEYQLKEIKDVYLTSLGPPFNEKDFSPPRPNSTALSLPSAATRLELWHGLENQARLAQNQRAYSVLLAAVRELARSTLCPSLKISLLHFCTGLDGLLGSISTLMNSSSPRAADAGEEPPRPPGGAGGNRPAPLMSRSLYRSSRAGSRVESGGQRG
;
A
#
# COMPACT_ATOMS: atom_id res chain seq x y z
N MET A 1 -58.78 -3.07 11.48
CA MET A 1 -58.29 -4.01 10.43
C MET A 1 -56.97 -3.57 9.76
N GLY A 2 -56.06 -2.88 10.47
CA GLY A 2 -54.83 -2.31 9.90
C GLY A 2 -53.50 -3.00 10.31
N SER A 3 -53.46 -3.68 11.46
CA SER A 3 -52.20 -4.12 12.07
C SER A 3 -51.54 -5.31 11.33
N SER A 4 -52.30 -6.32 10.89
CA SER A 4 -51.75 -7.53 10.23
C SER A 4 -51.03 -7.27 8.91
N ARG A 5 -51.34 -6.15 8.21
CA ARG A 5 -50.74 -5.81 6.90
C ARG A 5 -49.38 -5.13 7.06
N GLU A 6 -49.16 -4.41 8.16
CA GLU A 6 -47.86 -3.80 8.48
C GLU A 6 -46.85 -4.83 8.97
N VAL A 7 -47.27 -5.78 9.82
CA VAL A 7 -46.37 -6.84 10.29
C VAL A 7 -45.90 -7.71 9.12
N GLY A 8 -46.79 -7.99 8.16
CA GLY A 8 -46.42 -8.70 6.92
C GLY A 8 -45.37 -7.96 6.12
N ARG A 9 -45.52 -6.63 5.94
CA ARG A 9 -44.53 -5.80 5.23
C ARG A 9 -43.18 -5.75 5.94
N LEU A 10 -43.17 -5.58 7.27
CA LEU A 10 -41.95 -5.59 8.06
C LEU A 10 -41.25 -6.94 7.98
N LEU A 11 -41.99 -8.04 8.06
CA LEU A 11 -41.44 -9.39 7.91
C LEU A 11 -40.85 -9.60 6.51
N THR A 12 -41.51 -9.08 5.46
CA THR A 12 -41.02 -9.16 4.08
C THR A 12 -39.74 -8.33 3.89
N LEU A 13 -39.67 -7.14 4.48
CA LEU A 13 -38.49 -6.27 4.45
C LEU A 13 -37.32 -6.88 5.24
N LEU A 14 -37.58 -7.48 6.40
CA LEU A 14 -36.59 -8.22 7.19
C LEU A 14 -36.06 -9.44 6.43
N LEU A 15 -36.94 -10.19 5.76
CA LEU A 15 -36.54 -11.33 4.94
C LEU A 15 -35.71 -10.89 3.74
N ALA A 16 -36.10 -9.80 3.07
CA ALA A 16 -35.35 -9.23 1.95
C ALA A 16 -33.97 -8.73 2.40
N ALA A 17 -33.89 -8.02 3.52
CA ALA A 17 -32.63 -7.56 4.09
C ALA A 17 -31.70 -8.72 4.49
N ALA A 18 -32.25 -9.77 5.11
CA ALA A 18 -31.50 -10.98 5.47
C ALA A 18 -30.98 -11.73 4.23
N VAL A 19 -31.78 -11.83 3.17
CA VAL A 19 -31.37 -12.44 1.90
C VAL A 19 -30.31 -11.60 1.19
N SER A 20 -30.41 -10.27 1.21
CA SER A 20 -29.39 -9.37 0.65
C SER A 20 -28.06 -9.47 1.41
N VAL A 21 -28.09 -9.61 2.74
CA VAL A 21 -26.88 -9.83 3.56
C VAL A 21 -26.28 -11.21 3.31
N ALA A 22 -27.09 -12.25 3.09
CA ALA A 22 -26.62 -13.61 2.83
C ALA A 22 -26.08 -13.83 1.40
N LEU A 23 -26.60 -13.10 0.40
CA LEU A 23 -26.11 -13.15 -1.00
C LEU A 23 -24.86 -12.28 -1.22
N ASN A 24 -24.69 -11.23 -0.41
CA ASN A 24 -23.53 -10.35 -0.45
C ASN A 24 -22.16 -11.04 -0.33
N PRO A 25 -21.92 -12.00 0.60
CA PRO A 25 -20.61 -12.64 0.73
C PRO A 25 -20.22 -13.47 -0.50
N SER A 26 -21.16 -14.23 -1.07
CA SER A 26 -20.91 -15.04 -2.26
C SER A 26 -20.59 -14.19 -3.49
N HIS A 27 -21.34 -13.09 -3.67
CA HIS A 27 -21.10 -12.13 -4.74
C HIS A 27 -19.79 -11.36 -4.54
N SER A 28 -19.47 -10.99 -3.29
CA SER A 28 -18.22 -10.33 -2.93
C SER A 28 -17.01 -11.21 -3.23
N LEU A 29 -17.04 -12.50 -2.89
CA LEU A 29 -15.95 -13.44 -3.18
C LEU A 29 -15.79 -13.71 -4.68
N ALA A 30 -16.88 -13.78 -5.44
CA ALA A 30 -16.83 -13.92 -6.89
C ALA A 30 -16.24 -12.67 -7.56
N SER A 31 -16.66 -11.48 -7.08
CA SER A 31 -16.12 -10.20 -7.54
C SER A 31 -14.64 -10.04 -7.19
N GLU A 32 -14.21 -10.49 -6.01
CA GLU A 32 -12.82 -10.49 -5.58
C GLU A 32 -11.96 -11.41 -6.46
N ARG A 33 -12.41 -12.65 -6.71
CA ARG A 33 -11.70 -13.57 -7.61
C ARG A 33 -11.54 -13.01 -9.02
N SER A 34 -12.59 -12.38 -9.56
CA SER A 34 -12.52 -11.71 -10.85
C SER A 34 -11.56 -10.52 -10.83
N SER A 35 -11.52 -9.75 -9.74
CA SER A 35 -10.59 -8.63 -9.56
C SER A 35 -9.13 -9.08 -9.46
N ILE A 36 -8.87 -10.17 -8.72
CA ILE A 36 -7.52 -10.77 -8.62
C ILE A 36 -7.06 -11.26 -9.99
N GLU A 37 -7.91 -12.00 -10.71
CA GLU A 37 -7.58 -12.51 -12.05
C GLU A 37 -7.29 -11.37 -13.03
N SER A 38 -8.14 -10.35 -13.06
CA SER A 38 -7.93 -9.18 -13.91
C SER A 38 -6.64 -8.43 -13.56
N THR A 39 -6.33 -8.30 -12.26
CA THR A 39 -5.07 -7.69 -11.81
C THR A 39 -3.87 -8.51 -12.28
N TYR A 40 -3.95 -9.83 -12.19
CA TYR A 40 -2.89 -10.74 -12.63
C TYR A 40 -2.69 -10.69 -14.15
N GLU A 41 -3.74 -10.74 -14.94
CA GLU A 41 -3.66 -10.61 -16.39
C GLU A 41 -3.08 -9.25 -16.81
N LEU A 42 -3.42 -8.18 -16.09
CA LEU A 42 -2.79 -6.87 -16.31
C LEU A 42 -1.28 -6.89 -16.01
N THR A 43 -0.83 -7.59 -14.96
CA THR A 43 0.61 -7.73 -14.70
C THR A 43 1.33 -8.47 -15.83
N LYS A 44 0.74 -9.54 -16.39
CA LYS A 44 1.30 -10.26 -17.54
C LYS A 44 1.38 -9.38 -18.78
N TYR A 45 0.30 -8.64 -19.05
CA TYR A 45 0.23 -7.71 -20.16
C TYR A 45 1.36 -6.67 -20.08
N LEU A 46 1.58 -6.10 -18.90
CA LEU A 46 2.66 -5.15 -18.66
C LEU A 46 4.04 -5.79 -18.82
N GLU A 47 4.23 -7.03 -18.39
CA GLU A 47 5.49 -7.75 -18.63
C GLU A 47 5.78 -7.89 -20.13
N TYR A 48 4.76 -8.23 -20.92
CA TYR A 48 4.88 -8.31 -22.37
C TYR A 48 5.19 -6.94 -22.99
N GLN A 49 4.45 -5.88 -22.63
CA GLN A 49 4.70 -4.52 -23.10
C GLN A 49 6.13 -4.04 -22.76
N LEU A 50 6.64 -4.39 -21.58
CA LEU A 50 7.99 -4.01 -21.18
C LEU A 50 9.07 -4.69 -22.04
N LYS A 51 8.86 -5.95 -22.45
CA LYS A 51 9.77 -6.65 -23.38
C LYS A 51 9.84 -5.93 -24.73
N GLU A 52 8.69 -5.56 -25.29
CA GLU A 52 8.61 -4.80 -26.54
C GLU A 52 9.27 -3.42 -26.42
N ILE A 53 9.01 -2.68 -25.33
CA ILE A 53 9.60 -1.37 -25.06
C ILE A 53 11.12 -1.46 -24.97
N LYS A 54 11.65 -2.49 -24.30
CA LYS A 54 13.09 -2.73 -24.20
C LYS A 54 13.71 -2.89 -25.59
N ASP A 55 13.07 -3.65 -26.48
CA ASP A 55 13.60 -3.87 -27.83
C ASP A 55 13.58 -2.58 -28.67
N VAL A 56 12.51 -1.77 -28.56
CA VAL A 56 12.45 -0.44 -29.18
C VAL A 56 13.54 0.49 -28.62
N TYR A 57 13.74 0.48 -27.30
CA TYR A 57 14.75 1.31 -26.65
C TYR A 57 16.15 0.97 -27.12
N LEU A 58 16.55 -0.32 -27.06
CA LEU A 58 17.87 -0.75 -27.49
C LEU A 58 18.11 -0.47 -28.98
N THR A 59 17.10 -0.70 -29.81
CA THR A 59 17.16 -0.37 -31.24
C THR A 59 17.37 1.13 -31.46
N SER A 60 16.71 1.98 -30.67
CA SER A 60 16.84 3.44 -30.78
C SER A 60 18.22 3.97 -30.37
N LEU A 61 18.95 3.24 -29.52
CA LEU A 61 20.31 3.59 -29.15
C LEU A 61 21.34 3.22 -30.23
N GLY A 62 21.02 2.25 -31.09
CA GLY A 62 21.93 1.76 -32.13
C GLY A 62 23.13 0.97 -31.58
N PRO A 63 24.10 0.60 -32.44
CA PRO A 63 25.30 -0.11 -32.01
C PRO A 63 26.13 0.70 -30.99
N PRO A 64 26.74 0.06 -29.98
CA PRO A 64 26.72 -1.38 -29.73
C PRO A 64 25.51 -1.87 -28.92
N PHE A 65 24.61 -0.96 -28.49
CA PHE A 65 23.51 -1.27 -27.57
C PHE A 65 22.42 -2.17 -28.16
N ASN A 66 22.30 -2.26 -29.48
CA ASN A 66 21.37 -3.16 -30.17
C ASN A 66 21.99 -4.51 -30.57
N GLU A 67 23.29 -4.73 -30.30
CA GLU A 67 23.97 -6.00 -30.59
C GLU A 67 23.69 -7.02 -29.49
N LYS A 68 23.45 -8.28 -29.87
CA LYS A 68 23.09 -9.35 -28.90
C LYS A 68 24.24 -9.73 -27.98
N ASP A 69 25.47 -9.48 -28.43
CA ASP A 69 26.70 -9.92 -27.79
C ASP A 69 27.27 -8.79 -26.90
N PHE A 70 26.72 -7.59 -27.02
CA PHE A 70 27.15 -6.44 -26.25
C PHE A 70 26.67 -6.55 -24.81
N SER A 71 27.63 -6.66 -23.89
CA SER A 71 27.38 -6.52 -22.46
C SER A 71 27.85 -5.13 -22.05
N PRO A 72 26.93 -4.20 -21.69
CA PRO A 72 27.34 -2.88 -21.26
C PRO A 72 28.26 -2.99 -20.03
N PRO A 73 29.29 -2.13 -19.90
CA PRO A 73 30.11 -2.08 -18.71
C PRO A 73 29.19 -1.89 -17.50
N ARG A 74 29.27 -2.80 -16.52
CA ARG A 74 28.43 -2.69 -15.31
C ARG A 74 28.75 -1.34 -14.67
N PRO A 75 27.79 -0.40 -14.60
CA PRO A 75 28.04 0.81 -13.85
C PRO A 75 28.36 0.42 -12.42
N ASN A 76 29.43 0.98 -11.87
CA ASN A 76 29.71 1.00 -10.44
C ASN A 76 28.37 1.37 -9.78
N SER A 77 27.83 0.55 -8.86
CA SER A 77 26.43 0.58 -8.38
C SER A 77 25.83 1.95 -8.02
N THR A 78 26.64 3.00 -7.91
CA THR A 78 26.30 4.37 -7.61
C THR A 78 25.76 5.21 -8.78
N ALA A 79 25.97 4.84 -10.05
CA ALA A 79 25.68 5.72 -11.19
C ALA A 79 24.19 5.79 -11.60
N LEU A 80 23.38 4.80 -11.19
CA LEU A 80 21.92 4.76 -11.38
C LEU A 80 21.27 4.43 -10.04
N SER A 81 21.38 5.36 -9.09
CA SER A 81 20.66 5.31 -7.82
C SER A 81 19.16 5.57 -8.07
N LEU A 82 18.49 4.68 -8.80
CA LEU A 82 17.03 4.59 -8.71
C LEU A 82 16.69 4.19 -7.27
N PRO A 83 15.65 4.77 -6.65
CA PRO A 83 15.19 4.31 -5.35
C PRO A 83 14.94 2.80 -5.43
N SER A 84 15.76 1.99 -4.76
CA SER A 84 15.55 0.54 -4.81
C SER A 84 14.26 0.22 -4.08
N ALA A 85 13.19 -0.05 -4.83
CA ALA A 85 11.98 -0.67 -4.33
C ALA A 85 12.03 -2.20 -4.46
N ALA A 86 13.13 -2.74 -5.00
CA ALA A 86 13.33 -4.15 -5.18
C ALA A 86 13.59 -4.82 -3.82
N THR A 87 12.70 -5.73 -3.47
CA THR A 87 12.92 -6.67 -2.36
C THR A 87 13.34 -8.00 -2.95
N ARG A 88 14.22 -8.72 -2.25
CA ARG A 88 14.64 -10.05 -2.68
C ARG A 88 13.44 -10.98 -2.77
N LEU A 89 13.44 -11.85 -3.78
CA LEU A 89 12.32 -12.73 -4.08
C LEU A 89 12.01 -13.65 -2.89
N GLU A 90 13.04 -14.18 -2.22
CA GLU A 90 12.88 -15.06 -1.06
C GLU A 90 12.21 -14.34 0.11
N LEU A 91 12.61 -13.09 0.36
CA LEU A 91 12.01 -12.26 1.42
C LEU A 91 10.56 -11.91 1.09
N TRP A 92 10.26 -11.57 -0.16
CA TRP A 92 8.91 -11.24 -0.60
C TRP A 92 7.95 -12.44 -0.50
N HIS A 93 8.41 -13.65 -0.79
CA HIS A 93 7.61 -14.86 -0.63
C HIS A 93 7.28 -15.18 0.84
N GLY A 94 8.15 -14.79 1.77
CA GLY A 94 7.93 -14.97 3.21
C GLY A 94 6.95 -13.97 3.83
N LEU A 95 6.51 -12.95 3.08
CA LEU A 95 5.58 -11.94 3.57
C LEU A 95 4.12 -12.41 3.49
N GLU A 96 3.30 -11.89 4.39
CA GLU A 96 1.84 -12.01 4.31
C GLU A 96 1.30 -11.32 3.04
N ASN A 97 0.14 -11.77 2.55
CA ASN A 97 -0.45 -11.25 1.31
C ASN A 97 -0.62 -9.72 1.31
N GLN A 98 -1.03 -9.13 2.43
CA GLN A 98 -1.19 -7.69 2.53
C GLN A 98 0.14 -6.94 2.45
N ALA A 99 1.18 -7.46 3.09
CA ALA A 99 2.53 -6.91 3.00
C ALA A 99 3.09 -7.06 1.57
N ARG A 100 2.82 -8.19 0.89
CA ARG A 100 3.18 -8.40 -0.52
C ARG A 100 2.51 -7.38 -1.43
N LEU A 101 1.20 -7.14 -1.26
CA LEU A 101 0.46 -6.13 -2.03
C LEU A 101 1.00 -4.72 -1.77
N ALA A 102 1.24 -4.34 -0.51
CA ALA A 102 1.80 -3.04 -0.16
C ALA A 102 3.19 -2.82 -0.77
N GLN A 103 4.03 -3.85 -0.76
CA GLN A 103 5.35 -3.78 -1.35
C GLN A 103 5.29 -3.72 -2.89
N ASN A 104 4.38 -4.46 -3.52
CA ASN A 104 4.13 -4.38 -4.96
C ASN A 104 3.65 -2.97 -5.34
N GLN A 105 2.72 -2.40 -4.57
CA GLN A 105 2.23 -1.04 -4.76
C GLN A 105 3.39 -0.03 -4.73
N ARG A 106 4.28 -0.15 -3.73
CA ARG A 106 5.49 0.67 -3.65
C ARG A 106 6.39 0.48 -4.87
N ALA A 107 6.67 -0.76 -5.27
CA ALA A 107 7.56 -1.07 -6.39
C ALA A 107 7.04 -0.51 -7.72
N TYR A 108 5.75 -0.74 -8.03
CA TYR A 108 5.14 -0.22 -9.25
C TYR A 108 5.05 1.31 -9.24
N SER A 109 4.88 1.95 -8.08
CA SER A 109 4.89 3.43 -8.00
C SER A 109 6.25 4.03 -8.34
N VAL A 110 7.34 3.40 -7.89
CA VAL A 110 8.71 3.84 -8.21
C VAL A 110 9.02 3.58 -9.68
N LEU A 111 8.62 2.42 -10.22
CA LEU A 111 8.77 2.10 -11.64
C LEU A 111 8.03 3.13 -12.50
N LEU A 112 6.79 3.45 -12.17
CA LEU A 112 5.97 4.44 -12.87
C LEU A 112 6.65 5.81 -12.91
N ALA A 113 7.19 6.27 -11.77
CA ALA A 113 7.92 7.53 -11.71
C ALA A 113 9.15 7.52 -12.63
N ALA A 114 9.93 6.44 -12.61
CA ALA A 114 11.12 6.30 -13.45
C ALA A 114 10.79 6.24 -14.95
N VAL A 115 9.75 5.50 -15.34
CA VAL A 115 9.30 5.40 -16.74
C VAL A 115 8.76 6.74 -17.23
N ARG A 116 8.00 7.47 -16.40
CA ARG A 116 7.53 8.82 -16.74
C ARG A 116 8.69 9.76 -16.99
N GLU A 117 9.73 9.71 -16.17
CA GLU A 117 10.92 10.52 -16.37
C GLU A 117 11.63 10.16 -17.69
N LEU A 118 11.81 8.86 -17.97
CA LEU A 118 12.37 8.40 -19.24
C LEU A 118 11.53 8.86 -20.45
N ALA A 119 10.21 8.83 -20.35
CA ALA A 119 9.30 9.30 -21.39
C ALA A 119 9.41 10.82 -21.62
N ARG A 120 9.79 11.59 -20.60
CA ARG A 120 10.04 13.04 -20.70
C ARG A 120 11.41 13.33 -21.33
N SER A 121 12.42 12.53 -21.03
CA SER A 121 13.79 12.76 -21.47
C SER A 121 14.11 12.20 -22.87
N THR A 122 13.35 11.22 -23.35
CA THR A 122 13.60 10.60 -24.65
C THR A 122 13.24 11.53 -25.82
N LEU A 123 14.12 11.56 -26.82
CA LEU A 123 13.90 12.25 -28.10
C LEU A 123 13.28 11.34 -29.17
N CYS A 124 13.17 10.03 -28.91
CA CYS A 124 12.62 9.06 -29.85
C CYS A 124 11.08 9.04 -29.75
N PRO A 125 10.33 9.45 -30.79
CA PRO A 125 8.87 9.57 -30.70
C PRO A 125 8.16 8.23 -30.51
N SER A 126 8.59 7.17 -31.19
CA SER A 126 8.00 5.83 -31.07
C SER A 126 8.16 5.28 -29.65
N LEU A 127 9.36 5.42 -29.09
CA LEU A 127 9.63 5.03 -27.71
C LEU A 127 8.78 5.82 -26.72
N LYS A 128 8.66 7.15 -26.92
CA LYS A 128 7.84 8.00 -26.06
C LYS A 128 6.38 7.53 -26.01
N ILE A 129 5.80 7.19 -27.16
CA ILE A 129 4.42 6.68 -27.25
C ILE A 129 4.28 5.39 -26.44
N SER A 130 5.18 4.42 -26.64
CA SER A 130 5.12 3.14 -25.93
C SER A 130 5.31 3.30 -24.41
N LEU A 131 6.22 4.18 -23.97
CA LEU A 131 6.42 4.46 -22.54
C LEU A 131 5.20 5.12 -21.90
N LEU A 132 4.56 6.07 -22.58
CA LEU A 132 3.33 6.70 -22.07
C LEU A 132 2.17 5.70 -21.98
N HIS A 133 2.03 4.81 -22.99
CA HIS A 133 1.04 3.75 -22.94
C HIS A 133 1.27 2.79 -21.76
N PHE A 134 2.53 2.42 -21.54
CA PHE A 134 2.92 1.60 -20.39
C PHE A 134 2.63 2.27 -19.05
N CYS A 135 2.84 3.60 -18.94
CA CYS A 135 2.48 4.36 -17.74
C CYS A 135 0.99 4.25 -17.41
N THR A 136 0.10 4.37 -18.40
CA THR A 136 -1.35 4.23 -18.21
C THR A 136 -1.70 2.84 -17.66
N GLY A 137 -1.07 1.79 -18.18
CA GLY A 137 -1.28 0.44 -17.66
C GLY A 137 -0.77 0.26 -16.23
N LEU A 138 0.38 0.87 -15.87
CA LEU A 138 0.89 0.89 -14.49
C LEU A 138 -0.04 1.66 -13.53
N ASP A 139 -0.59 2.81 -13.94
CA ASP A 139 -1.59 3.54 -13.16
C ASP A 139 -2.83 2.65 -12.89
N GLY A 140 -3.32 1.95 -13.92
CA GLY A 140 -4.42 1.00 -13.77
C GLY A 140 -4.10 -0.13 -12.79
N LEU A 141 -2.90 -0.70 -12.86
CA LEU A 141 -2.44 -1.75 -11.96
C LEU A 141 -2.38 -1.26 -10.49
N LEU A 142 -1.83 -0.07 -10.26
CA LEU A 142 -1.78 0.54 -8.93
C LEU A 142 -3.19 0.77 -8.35
N GLY A 143 -4.15 1.14 -9.19
CA GLY A 143 -5.57 1.25 -8.80
C GLY A 143 -6.17 -0.10 -8.40
N SER A 144 -5.92 -1.15 -9.19
CA SER A 144 -6.40 -2.50 -8.90
C SER A 144 -5.81 -3.07 -7.61
N ILE A 145 -4.49 -2.91 -7.40
CA ILE A 145 -3.81 -3.34 -6.17
C ILE A 145 -4.35 -2.57 -4.96
N SER A 146 -4.58 -1.25 -5.07
CA SER A 146 -5.18 -0.46 -3.98
C SER A 146 -6.57 -0.98 -3.61
N THR A 147 -7.36 -1.36 -4.61
CA THR A 147 -8.71 -1.92 -4.38
C THR A 147 -8.62 -3.26 -3.65
N LEU A 148 -7.72 -4.15 -4.06
CA LEU A 148 -7.48 -5.44 -3.41
C LEU A 148 -6.97 -5.27 -1.96
N MET A 149 -6.09 -4.31 -1.71
CA MET A 149 -5.61 -4.00 -0.36
C MET A 149 -6.73 -3.50 0.57
N ASN A 150 -7.73 -2.81 0.02
CA ASN A 150 -8.85 -2.29 0.79
C ASN A 150 -9.96 -3.33 0.98
N SER A 151 -10.12 -4.28 0.07
CA SER A 151 -11.10 -5.37 0.18
C SER A 151 -10.67 -6.47 1.15
N SER A 152 -9.36 -6.66 1.33
CA SER A 152 -8.79 -7.65 2.25
C SER A 152 -8.74 -7.18 3.71
N SER A 153 -8.95 -5.88 3.97
CA SER A 153 -8.99 -5.36 5.33
C SER A 153 -10.32 -5.75 5.98
N PRO A 154 -10.33 -6.50 7.09
CA PRO A 154 -11.55 -6.69 7.86
C PRO A 154 -11.91 -5.32 8.43
N ARG A 155 -12.77 -4.60 7.71
CA ARG A 155 -13.41 -3.38 8.18
C ARG A 155 -13.96 -3.70 9.56
N ALA A 156 -13.48 -2.97 10.57
CA ALA A 156 -13.97 -3.01 11.94
C ALA A 156 -15.49 -2.76 11.93
N ALA A 157 -16.26 -3.84 11.77
CA ALA A 157 -17.70 -3.88 11.92
C ALA A 157 -18.04 -4.38 13.34
N ASP A 158 -17.17 -4.09 14.30
CA ASP A 158 -17.39 -4.33 15.72
C ASP A 158 -16.81 -3.15 16.51
N ALA A 159 -17.42 -1.98 16.30
CA ALA A 159 -17.21 -0.82 17.15
C ALA A 159 -18.51 -0.60 17.95
N GLY A 160 -18.61 -1.37 19.04
CA GLY A 160 -19.40 -1.17 20.25
C GLY A 160 -20.58 -0.21 20.19
N GLU A 161 -21.78 -0.78 20.18
CA GLU A 161 -22.99 -0.12 20.68
C GLU A 161 -23.33 -0.73 22.04
N GLU A 162 -22.52 -0.41 23.07
CA GLU A 162 -22.91 -0.62 24.47
C GLU A 162 -23.78 0.58 24.90
N PRO A 163 -25.01 0.36 25.41
CA PRO A 163 -25.91 1.46 25.74
C PRO A 163 -25.41 2.24 26.98
N PRO A 164 -25.63 3.56 27.05
CA PRO A 164 -25.17 4.36 28.18
C PRO A 164 -25.96 4.02 29.44
N ARG A 165 -25.28 3.55 30.49
CA ARG A 165 -25.87 3.41 31.83
C ARG A 165 -26.28 4.78 32.37
N PRO A 166 -27.45 4.90 33.03
CA PRO A 166 -27.94 6.17 33.55
C PRO A 166 -27.15 6.63 34.80
N PRO A 167 -27.05 7.95 35.06
CA PRO A 167 -26.45 8.47 36.28
C PRO A 167 -27.51 8.59 37.38
N GLY A 168 -27.27 7.94 38.51
CA GLY A 168 -28.02 8.11 39.75
C GLY A 168 -27.68 6.97 40.69
N GLY A 169 -27.27 7.13 41.94
CA GLY A 169 -27.12 8.29 42.80
C GLY A 169 -27.03 7.72 44.23
N ALA A 170 -26.29 8.42 45.09
CA ALA A 170 -26.24 8.29 46.55
C ALA A 170 -25.34 7.22 47.22
N GLY A 171 -24.52 7.73 48.15
CA GLY A 171 -23.88 7.02 49.26
C GLY A 171 -22.51 6.44 48.91
N GLY A 172 -21.38 6.86 49.45
CA GLY A 172 -21.05 7.68 50.61
C GLY A 172 -19.56 7.44 50.92
N ASN A 173 -18.93 8.37 51.63
CA ASN A 173 -17.54 8.34 52.09
C ASN A 173 -16.44 8.59 51.06
N ARG A 174 -16.34 9.86 50.68
CA ARG A 174 -15.04 10.52 50.54
C ARG A 174 -14.56 10.92 51.94
N PRO A 175 -13.31 10.60 52.31
CA PRO A 175 -12.45 11.61 52.88
C PRO A 175 -11.36 11.95 51.85
N ALA A 176 -11.18 13.25 51.65
CA ALA A 176 -10.14 13.82 50.80
C ALA A 176 -8.79 13.85 51.56
N PRO A 177 -7.69 14.25 50.92
CA PRO A 177 -6.44 13.51 50.86
C PRO A 177 -5.45 13.91 51.97
N LEU A 178 -4.69 12.94 52.47
CA LEU A 178 -3.49 13.21 53.25
C LEU A 178 -2.29 13.35 52.30
N MET A 179 -1.81 14.58 52.22
CA MET A 179 -0.52 14.97 51.68
C MET A 179 0.60 14.04 52.19
N SER A 180 1.52 13.66 51.30
CA SER A 180 2.91 13.51 51.70
C SER A 180 3.80 14.18 50.67
N ARG A 181 4.51 15.16 51.19
CA ARG A 181 5.39 16.11 50.54
C ARG A 181 6.80 15.77 51.02
N SER A 182 7.63 15.29 50.11
CA SER A 182 9.09 15.37 50.21
C SER A 182 9.62 15.00 48.83
N LEU A 183 9.88 15.96 47.94
CA LEU A 183 11.11 16.75 47.90
C LEU A 183 12.36 15.86 48.01
N TYR A 184 12.84 15.40 46.85
CA TYR A 184 14.25 15.55 46.55
C TYR A 184 14.38 16.36 45.26
N ARG A 185 14.48 17.67 45.48
CA ARG A 185 15.04 18.65 44.58
C ARG A 185 16.57 18.54 44.69
N SER A 186 17.23 18.94 43.59
CA SER A 186 18.62 19.40 43.50
C SER A 186 19.67 18.29 43.38
N SER A 187 20.71 18.41 42.55
CA SER A 187 21.12 19.40 41.52
C SER A 187 22.46 18.87 41.00
N ARG A 188 22.67 18.81 39.68
CA ARG A 188 23.43 19.78 38.88
C ARG A 188 24.95 19.86 39.22
N ALA A 189 25.72 19.93 38.12
CA ALA A 189 27.11 20.37 37.98
C ALA A 189 28.18 19.30 38.32
N GLY A 190 29.29 19.18 37.59
CA GLY A 190 29.87 19.95 36.49
C GLY A 190 30.88 19.08 35.73
N SER A 191 31.10 19.34 34.44
CA SER A 191 32.28 20.05 33.93
C SER A 191 33.62 19.39 34.28
N ARG A 192 34.31 18.87 33.25
CA ARG A 192 35.76 19.10 33.12
C ARG A 192 36.22 19.03 31.66
N VAL A 193 36.77 20.16 31.23
CA VAL A 193 37.66 20.41 30.08
C VAL A 193 39.08 19.94 30.42
N GLU A 194 39.82 19.40 29.45
CA GLU A 194 41.22 19.71 29.04
C GLU A 194 41.64 18.69 27.94
N SER A 195 42.02 19.01 26.70
CA SER A 195 43.07 19.87 26.09
C SER A 195 44.46 19.21 25.94
N GLY A 196 45.00 19.26 24.71
CA GLY A 196 46.44 19.07 24.34
C GLY A 196 46.79 17.72 23.71
N GLY A 197 47.00 17.62 22.38
CA GLY A 197 48.31 17.75 21.69
C GLY A 197 48.70 16.37 21.11
N GLN A 198 49.43 16.14 20.01
CA GLN A 198 50.33 16.94 19.19
C GLN A 198 50.68 16.14 17.91
N ARG A 199 51.13 16.85 16.87
CA ARG A 199 51.67 16.34 15.60
C ARG A 199 52.89 15.41 15.75
N GLY A 200 53.06 14.52 14.75
CA GLY A 200 54.30 13.85 14.35
C GLY A 200 54.08 13.23 12.99
#